data_AF-A0A529HXF8-F1
#
_entry.id   AF-A0A529HXF8-F1
#
_cell.length_a   1.000
_cell.length_b   1.000
_cell.length_c   1.000
_cell.angle_alpha   90.00
_cell.angle_beta   90.00
_cell.angle_gamma   90.00
#
_symmetry.space_group_name_H-M   'P 1'
#
loop_
_entity.id
_entity.type
_entity.pdbx_description
1 polymer ?
#
loop_
_entity_poly.entity_id
_entity_poly.type
_entity_poly.pdbx_seq_one_letter_code
_entity_poly.pdbx_strand_id
1 'polypeptide(L)'
;MIRKQDRRLRVGVLGCGPIAQFAHLESCVKAANADLYAICDAAPDLLARMSATYEPQKMYGDYDEMLADPKLEAVIVATSDAYHVPMSIRALEAG
;
A
#
# COMPACT_ATOMS: atom_id res chain seq x y z
N MET A 1 17.88 13.91 -4.74
CA MET A 1 17.26 12.65 -4.28
C MET A 1 17.04 12.75 -2.77
N ILE A 2 15.88 12.35 -2.27
CA ILE A 2 15.60 12.36 -0.83
C ILE A 2 16.43 11.26 -0.18
N ARG A 3 17.21 11.60 0.84
CA ARG A 3 17.99 10.61 1.60
C ARG A 3 17.03 9.82 2.50
N LYS A 4 16.97 8.51 2.29
CA LYS A 4 16.23 7.57 3.14
C LYS A 4 16.90 7.46 4.53
N GLN A 5 16.09 7.30 5.57
CA GLN A 5 16.52 7.00 6.94
C GLN A 5 16.87 5.52 7.07
N ASP A 6 17.67 5.15 8.09
CA ASP A 6 18.08 3.75 8.31
C ASP A 6 16.88 2.86 8.65
N ARG A 7 15.96 3.39 9.47
CA ARG A 7 14.66 2.75 9.76
C ARG A 7 13.58 3.37 8.89
N ARG A 8 12.93 2.54 8.08
CA ARG A 8 11.79 2.91 7.22
C ARG A 8 10.62 1.99 7.46
N LEU A 9 9.43 2.56 7.65
CA LEU A 9 8.18 1.80 7.80
C LEU A 9 7.79 1.18 6.45
N ARG A 10 7.50 -0.13 6.44
CA ARG A 10 7.03 -0.87 5.27
C ARG A 10 5.53 -0.72 5.14
N VAL A 11 5.10 0.23 4.30
CA VAL A 11 3.70 0.60 4.13
C VAL A 11 3.09 -0.17 2.96
N GLY A 12 1.94 -0.78 3.19
CA GLY A 12 1.07 -1.32 2.15
C GLY A 12 -0.04 -0.32 1.81
N VAL A 13 -0.41 -0.21 0.54
CA VAL A 13 -1.55 0.61 0.10
C VAL A 13 -2.63 -0.30 -0.46
N LEU A 14 -3.79 -0.33 0.19
CA LEU A 14 -4.99 -1.02 -0.30
C LEU A 14 -5.77 -0.06 -1.21
N GLY A 15 -5.87 -0.41 -2.49
CA GLY A 15 -6.44 0.40 -3.56
C GLY A 15 -5.37 1.13 -4.36
N CYS A 16 -5.45 1.02 -5.69
CA CYS A 16 -4.56 1.64 -6.67
C CYS A 16 -5.27 2.75 -7.47
N GLY A 17 -6.42 3.23 -6.99
CA GLY A 17 -7.24 4.25 -7.65
C GLY A 17 -6.63 5.66 -7.66
N PRO A 18 -7.35 6.66 -8.20
CA PRO A 18 -6.80 8.00 -8.42
C PRO A 18 -6.22 8.68 -7.18
N ILE A 19 -6.85 8.55 -6.01
CA ILE A 19 -6.35 9.12 -4.76
C ILE A 19 -5.09 8.40 -4.28
N ALA A 20 -5.03 7.07 -4.41
CA ALA A 20 -3.81 6.33 -4.10
C ALA A 20 -2.64 6.85 -4.94
N GLN A 21 -2.84 7.02 -6.25
CA GLN A 21 -1.83 7.52 -7.18
C GLN A 21 -1.39 8.96 -6.87
N PHE A 22 -2.36 9.86 -6.66
CA PHE A 22 -2.08 11.28 -6.45
C PHE A 22 -1.46 11.57 -5.09
N ALA A 23 -1.89 10.87 -4.03
CA ALA A 23 -1.57 11.24 -2.65
C ALA A 23 -0.69 10.22 -1.92
N HIS A 24 -0.83 8.92 -2.17
CA HIS A 24 -0.26 7.90 -1.28
C HIS A 24 0.95 7.17 -1.88
N LEU A 25 0.84 6.62 -3.10
CA LEU A 25 1.90 5.84 -3.74
C LEU A 25 3.18 6.68 -3.90
N GLU A 26 3.05 7.85 -4.52
CA GLU A 26 4.16 8.79 -4.72
C GLU A 26 4.76 9.25 -3.38
N SER A 27 3.91 9.51 -2.38
CA SER A 27 4.36 9.94 -1.04
C SER A 27 5.15 8.85 -0.32
N CYS A 28 4.71 7.59 -0.39
CA CYS A 28 5.45 6.45 0.17
C CYS A 28 6.82 6.27 -0.50
N VAL A 29 6.89 6.42 -1.82
CA VAL A 29 8.16 6.36 -2.57
C VAL A 29 9.11 7.48 -2.12
N LYS A 30 8.60 8.71 -2.00
CA LYS A 30 9.39 9.90 -1.66
C LYS A 30 9.71 10.04 -0.16
N ALA A 31 8.93 9.45 0.74
CA ALA A 31 9.11 9.60 2.17
C ALA A 31 10.51 9.16 2.62
N ALA A 32 11.17 9.94 3.46
CA ALA A 32 12.49 9.56 3.99
C ALA A 32 12.41 8.37 4.96
N ASN A 33 11.28 8.20 5.64
CA ASN A 33 11.04 7.27 6.75
C ASN A 33 10.07 6.13 6.41
N ALA A 34 9.71 5.95 5.14
CA ALA A 34 8.83 4.87 4.71
C ALA A 34 9.27 4.32 3.35
N ASP A 35 8.87 3.10 3.07
CA ASP A 35 8.94 2.49 1.76
C ASP A 35 7.54 2.10 1.32
N LEU A 36 7.25 2.27 0.02
CA LEU A 36 6.13 1.61 -0.61
C LEU A 36 6.45 0.12 -0.70
N TYR A 37 6.03 -0.62 0.32
CA TYR A 37 6.35 -2.03 0.46
C TYR A 37 5.43 -2.89 -0.40
N ALA A 38 4.12 -2.66 -0.27
CA ALA A 38 3.10 -3.44 -0.96
C ALA A 38 2.03 -2.53 -1.57
N ILE A 39 1.44 -2.98 -2.68
CA ILE A 39 0.16 -2.46 -3.17
C ILE A 39 -0.83 -3.61 -3.35
N CYS A 40 -2.11 -3.34 -3.14
CA CYS A 40 -3.17 -4.32 -3.30
C CYS A 40 -4.35 -3.72 -4.05
N ASP A 41 -4.83 -4.38 -5.09
CA ASP A 41 -6.05 -3.99 -5.81
C ASP A 41 -6.69 -5.20 -6.49
N ALA A 42 -8.02 -5.23 -6.53
CA ALA A 42 -8.78 -6.30 -7.18
C ALA A 42 -8.72 -6.21 -8.72
N ALA A 43 -8.36 -5.06 -9.28
CA ALA A 43 -8.19 -4.86 -10.72
C ALA A 43 -6.75 -5.19 -11.16
N PRO A 44 -6.50 -6.35 -11.81
CA PRO A 44 -5.13 -6.82 -12.08
C PRO A 44 -4.38 -5.94 -13.09
N ASP A 45 -5.09 -5.32 -14.02
CA ASP A 45 -4.53 -4.39 -15.00
C ASP A 45 -4.05 -3.08 -14.32
N LEU A 46 -4.86 -2.55 -13.39
CA LEU A 46 -4.51 -1.38 -12.61
C LEU A 46 -3.33 -1.69 -11.67
N LEU A 47 -3.38 -2.82 -10.98
CA LEU A 47 -2.31 -3.30 -10.10
C LEU A 47 -0.98 -3.40 -10.86
N ALA A 48 -0.97 -4.06 -12.01
CA ALA A 48 0.22 -4.20 -12.86
C ALA A 48 0.75 -2.83 -13.32
N ARG A 49 -0.13 -1.94 -13.77
CA ARG A 49 0.25 -0.59 -14.22
C ARG A 49 0.89 0.23 -13.10
N MET A 50 0.30 0.20 -11.89
CA MET A 50 0.83 0.94 -10.75
C MET A 50 2.12 0.32 -10.22
N SER A 51 2.25 -1.00 -10.25
CA SER A 51 3.51 -1.65 -9.90
C SER A 51 4.64 -1.28 -10.85
N ALA A 52 4.37 -1.18 -12.16
CA ALA A 52 5.37 -0.75 -13.13
C ALA A 52 5.77 0.73 -12.96
N THR A 53 4.90 1.55 -12.37
CA THR A 53 5.13 3.00 -12.19
C THR A 53 5.84 3.31 -10.87
N TYR A 54 5.42 2.68 -9.79
CA TYR A 54 5.86 3.01 -8.42
C TYR A 54 6.80 1.97 -7.81
N GLU A 55 7.02 0.84 -8.50
CA GLU A 55 7.97 -0.21 -8.13
C GLU A 55 7.87 -0.65 -6.65
N PRO A 56 6.66 -1.01 -6.15
CA PRO A 56 6.52 -1.60 -4.82
C PRO A 56 7.28 -2.93 -4.76
N GLN A 57 7.69 -3.35 -3.56
CA GLN A 57 8.39 -4.62 -3.39
C GLN A 57 7.46 -5.82 -3.61
N LYS A 58 6.16 -5.66 -3.37
CA LYS A 58 5.15 -6.71 -3.53
C LYS A 58 3.83 -6.17 -4.10
N MET A 59 3.11 -7.06 -4.77
CA MET A 59 1.74 -6.84 -5.27
C MET A 59 0.83 -7.93 -4.72
N TYR A 60 -0.42 -7.56 -4.43
CA TYR A 60 -1.45 -8.48 -3.97
C TYR A 60 -2.75 -8.24 -4.74
N GLY A 61 -3.41 -9.31 -5.16
CA GLY A 61 -4.78 -9.26 -5.69
C GLY A 61 -5.84 -9.45 -4.61
N ASP A 62 -5.42 -9.92 -3.43
CA ASP A 62 -6.27 -10.19 -2.28
C ASP A 62 -5.73 -9.49 -1.03
N TYR A 63 -6.65 -8.89 -0.26
CA TYR A 63 -6.27 -8.10 0.90
C TYR A 63 -5.87 -8.96 2.10
N ASP A 64 -6.51 -10.11 2.28
CA ASP A 64 -6.23 -11.00 3.40
C ASP A 64 -4.84 -11.65 3.20
N GLU A 65 -4.44 -11.96 1.96
CA GLU A 65 -3.07 -12.35 1.61
C GLU A 65 -2.04 -11.25 1.91
N MET A 66 -2.38 -9.98 1.65
CA MET A 66 -1.50 -8.85 1.98
C MET A 66 -1.34 -8.71 3.50
N LEU A 67 -2.42 -8.81 4.26
CA LEU A 67 -2.42 -8.70 5.73
C LEU A 67 -1.67 -9.88 6.39
N ALA A 68 -1.65 -11.05 5.76
CA ALA A 68 -0.89 -12.20 6.25
C ALA A 68 0.63 -12.07 6.08
N ASP A 69 1.14 -11.02 5.43
CA ASP A 69 2.58 -10.81 5.27
C ASP A 69 3.23 -10.24 6.54
N PRO A 70 4.09 -11.01 7.24
CA PRO A 70 4.73 -10.56 8.48
C PRO A 70 5.75 -9.41 8.28
N LYS A 71 6.04 -9.04 7.03
CA LYS A 71 6.91 -7.90 6.71
C LYS A 71 6.12 -6.60 6.47
N LEU A 72 4.80 -6.65 6.33
CA LEU A 72 3.96 -5.47 6.26
C LEU A 72 3.83 -4.85 7.66
N GLU A 73 3.94 -3.54 7.78
CA GLU A 73 3.96 -2.87 9.09
C GLU A 73 2.86 -1.82 9.28
N ALA A 74 2.27 -1.34 8.18
CA ALA A 74 1.16 -0.41 8.21
C ALA A 74 0.38 -0.47 6.89
N VAL A 75 -0.91 -0.13 6.94
CA VAL A 75 -1.77 -0.06 5.77
C VAL A 75 -2.35 1.34 5.60
N ILE A 76 -2.30 1.86 4.37
CA ILE A 76 -3.12 2.97 3.91
C ILE A 76 -4.32 2.38 3.19
N VAL A 77 -5.53 2.62 3.72
CA VAL A 77 -6.78 2.24 3.06
C VAL A 77 -7.21 3.35 2.10
N ALA A 78 -6.97 3.15 0.81
CA ALA A 78 -7.22 4.11 -0.27
C ALA A 78 -8.27 3.61 -1.28
N THR A 79 -9.23 2.81 -0.81
CA THR A 79 -10.39 2.33 -1.57
C THR A 79 -11.55 3.33 -1.53
N SER A 80 -12.70 3.01 -2.13
CA SER A 80 -13.94 3.77 -1.91
C SER A 80 -14.27 3.83 -0.41
N ASP A 81 -14.80 4.99 -0.02
CA ASP A 81 -15.28 5.36 1.31
C ASP A 81 -16.13 4.29 2.00
N ALA A 82 -17.02 3.62 1.26
CA ALA A 82 -17.85 2.53 1.80
C ALA A 82 -17.05 1.38 2.42
N TYR A 83 -15.78 1.20 2.01
CA TYR A 83 -14.92 0.12 2.48
C TYR A 83 -13.93 0.55 3.57
N HIS A 84 -13.81 1.84 3.90
CA HIS A 84 -12.77 2.31 4.83
C HIS A 84 -12.87 1.66 6.19
N VAL A 85 -14.06 1.67 6.79
CA VAL A 85 -14.30 1.09 8.12
C VAL A 85 -14.02 -0.42 8.15
N PRO A 86 -14.65 -1.27 7.31
CA PRO A 86 -14.40 -2.71 7.37
C PRO A 86 -12.95 -3.08 7.06
N MET A 87 -12.30 -2.41 6.11
CA MET A 87 -10.89 -2.72 5.78
C MET A 87 -9.92 -2.27 6.88
N SER A 88 -10.20 -1.13 7.53
CA SER A 88 -9.38 -0.69 8.67
C SER A 88 -9.52 -1.64 9.87
N ILE A 89 -10.73 -2.16 10.13
CA ILE A 89 -10.95 -3.17 11.17
C ILE A 89 -10.13 -4.42 10.88
N ARG A 90 -10.16 -4.93 9.64
CA ARG A 90 -9.36 -6.10 9.25
C ARG A 90 -7.86 -5.87 9.43
N ALA A 91 -7.36 -4.69 9.08
CA ALA A 91 -5.96 -4.33 9.33
C ALA A 91 -5.62 -4.41 10.83
N LEU A 92 -6.46 -3.78 11.67
CA LEU A 92 -6.27 -3.77 13.12
C LEU A 92 -6.34 -5.17 13.75
N GLU A 93 -7.20 -6.04 13.22
CA GLU A 93 -7.31 -7.45 13.65
C GLU A 93 -6.09 -8.28 13.25
N ALA A 94 -5.39 -7.89 12.17
CA ALA A 94 -4.17 -8.54 11.71
C ALA A 94 -2.91 -8.09 12.47
N GLY A 95 -2.97 -6.98 13.21
CA GLY A 95 -1.89 -6.43 14.05
C GLY A 95 -1.26 -5.16 13.50
#